data_AF-A0A0A9D374-F1
#
_entry.id   AF-A0A0A9D374-F1
#
_cell.length_a   1.000
_cell.length_b   1.000
_cell.length_c   1.000
_cell.angle_alpha   90.00
_cell.angle_beta   90.00
_cell.angle_gamma   90.00
#
_symmetry.space_group_name_H-M   'P 1'
#
loop_
_entity.id
_entity.type
_entity.pdbx_description
1 polymer ?
#
loop_
_entity_poly.entity_id
_entity_poly.type
_entity_poly.pdbx_seq_one_letter_code
_entity_poly.pdbx_strand_id
1 'polypeptide(L)'
;MDLNTSPLPQVDDEQPPDGVQYGQGGHAESAVEIMRREREERRKRLKREQQDEGSRLHSQHIRNDYEPQCKTGRHYLIKEAPQGWLECPAFGEPIDKIIPSKVPLDETFNGSVPPGKRYSSKQVINKQRKAGREIGLVMDLTNTTKYYSPAEWTMQFTKHVKIPCKGRDAVPDNESVNTFVNEVTMFLDRQKQTKNPKYILVHCTHGHNRTGFMIIHYLMRRHVSCVAEALNIFSQRRPPGIYKRDYIEALYSFYHEFRENMMVTCPSTPKWKRPDDLDLNGQPKLDDDDDNGDLAPTHNVSEEKIITNDDVLGDAVPYDQQEDLRSKCYWLLEIRYVKGHPQFPGSHPVSLNSNNLQLLRQRYYYATWKADGTRYMMLILRDGCFLIDRNFCFRRVQMRFPRKKPSEGLHEMALLDGEMIIDNVPKLGLKRRYLAYDLITLDSVSQTKVRWCVERFSFNMSLSDFSALLFS
;
A
#
# COMPACT_ATOMS: atom_id res chain seq x y z
N MET A 1 -5.96 59.52 -14.77
CA MET A 1 -5.41 59.76 -16.11
C MET A 1 -5.55 58.46 -16.87
N ASP A 2 -6.34 58.47 -17.93
CA ASP A 2 -6.48 57.35 -18.87
C ASP A 2 -5.14 57.04 -19.53
N LEU A 3 -4.73 55.77 -19.54
CA LEU A 3 -3.52 55.28 -20.21
C LEU A 3 -3.90 54.31 -21.36
N ASN A 4 -4.95 54.65 -22.11
CA ASN A 4 -5.30 53.98 -23.37
C ASN A 4 -4.75 54.76 -24.57
N THR A 5 -3.42 54.71 -24.76
CA THR A 5 -2.84 55.17 -26.04
C THR A 5 -1.62 54.31 -26.38
N SER A 6 -1.79 53.41 -27.34
CA SER A 6 -0.70 52.67 -28.00
C SER A 6 0.00 53.56 -29.03
N PRO A 7 1.34 53.55 -29.17
CA PRO A 7 2.01 54.15 -30.31
C PRO A 7 1.94 53.22 -31.54
N LEU A 8 1.69 53.81 -32.71
CA LEU A 8 1.80 53.16 -34.02
C LEU A 8 3.27 53.01 -34.45
N PRO A 9 3.62 52.00 -35.28
CA PRO A 9 4.99 51.77 -35.72
C PRO A 9 5.43 52.77 -36.80
N GLN A 10 6.66 53.28 -36.68
CA GLN A 10 7.34 54.00 -37.75
C GLN A 10 7.90 52.97 -38.76
N VAL A 11 7.74 53.32 -40.03
CA VAL A 11 8.18 52.56 -41.20
C VAL A 11 9.57 53.09 -41.57
N ASP A 12 10.60 52.25 -41.46
CA ASP A 12 11.90 52.53 -42.05
C ASP A 12 12.15 51.52 -43.18
N ASP A 13 12.22 52.05 -44.39
CA ASP A 13 12.62 51.39 -45.62
C ASP A 13 14.15 51.29 -45.67
N GLU A 14 14.72 50.08 -45.53
CA GLU A 14 16.07 49.79 -46.02
C GLU A 14 16.12 48.37 -46.65
N GLN A 15 16.46 48.33 -47.94
CA GLN A 15 16.77 47.11 -48.71
C GLN A 15 18.20 46.62 -48.43
N PRO A 16 18.48 45.31 -48.60
CA PRO A 16 19.67 44.66 -48.03
C PRO A 16 20.87 44.64 -48.99
N PRO A 17 22.11 44.46 -48.50
CA PRO A 17 23.23 44.03 -49.33
C PRO A 17 23.44 42.51 -49.29
N ASP A 18 23.87 41.99 -50.44
CA ASP A 18 24.09 40.60 -50.80
C ASP A 18 25.09 39.82 -49.93
N GLY A 19 24.78 38.53 -49.77
CA GLY A 19 25.70 37.43 -50.09
C GLY A 19 26.84 37.13 -49.11
N VAL A 20 26.57 36.31 -48.09
CA VAL A 20 27.60 35.46 -47.46
C VAL A 20 27.05 34.04 -47.28
N GLN A 21 27.63 33.10 -48.03
CA GLN A 21 27.39 31.66 -47.91
C GLN A 21 27.78 31.16 -46.51
N TYR A 22 26.80 30.66 -45.75
CA TYR A 22 27.06 29.80 -44.59
C TYR A 22 26.93 28.34 -45.00
N GLY A 23 28.01 27.58 -44.76
CA GLY A 23 28.08 26.15 -45.00
C GLY A 23 27.05 25.35 -44.20
N GLN A 24 26.84 24.11 -44.65
CA GLN A 24 26.01 23.09 -44.01
C GLN A 24 26.33 22.98 -42.50
N GLY A 25 25.53 23.64 -41.68
CA GLY A 25 25.50 23.44 -40.24
C GLY A 25 24.79 22.12 -39.94
N GLY A 26 25.48 21.21 -39.27
CA GLY A 26 24.90 19.95 -38.80
C GLY A 26 23.65 20.20 -37.95
N HIS A 27 22.67 19.32 -38.12
CA HIS A 27 21.47 19.26 -37.28
C HIS A 27 21.87 19.28 -35.80
N ALA A 28 21.68 20.42 -35.13
CA ALA A 28 21.76 20.49 -33.68
C ALA A 28 20.48 19.86 -33.13
N GLU A 29 20.58 18.59 -32.73
CA GLU A 29 19.46 17.88 -32.08
C GLU A 29 19.06 18.60 -30.79
N SER A 30 17.76 18.85 -30.62
CA SER A 30 17.23 19.42 -29.39
C SER A 30 17.40 18.44 -28.24
N ALA A 31 17.62 18.92 -27.01
CA ALA A 31 17.68 18.08 -25.81
C ALA A 31 16.44 17.18 -25.63
N VAL A 32 15.29 17.59 -26.17
CA VAL A 32 14.05 16.80 -26.20
C VAL A 32 14.14 15.64 -27.20
N GLU A 33 14.77 15.84 -28.35
CA GLU A 33 15.04 14.80 -29.36
C GLU A 33 16.07 13.80 -28.87
N ILE A 34 17.14 14.27 -28.21
CA ILE A 34 18.14 13.40 -27.57
C ILE A 34 17.47 12.51 -26.52
N MET A 35 16.67 13.07 -25.62
CA MET A 35 15.92 12.29 -24.62
C MET A 35 14.94 11.29 -25.24
N ARG A 36 14.23 11.68 -26.30
CA ARG A 36 13.27 10.79 -26.96
C ARG A 36 13.97 9.63 -27.68
N ARG A 37 15.09 9.92 -28.36
CA ARG A 37 15.93 8.91 -29.02
C ARG A 37 16.51 7.94 -27.98
N GLU A 38 17.10 8.44 -26.90
CA GLU A 38 17.63 7.60 -25.83
C GLU A 38 16.54 6.72 -25.20
N ARG A 39 15.33 7.25 -25.00
CA ARG A 39 14.19 6.49 -24.47
C ARG A 39 13.73 5.38 -25.41
N GLU A 40 13.71 5.64 -26.72
CA GLU A 40 13.35 4.64 -27.73
C GLU A 40 14.45 3.58 -27.88
N GLU A 41 15.72 3.95 -27.79
CA GLU A 41 16.86 3.02 -27.80
C GLU A 41 16.86 2.12 -26.56
N ARG A 42 16.57 2.65 -25.37
CA ARG A 42 16.44 1.84 -24.14
C ARG A 42 15.27 0.85 -24.23
N ARG A 43 14.11 1.24 -24.80
CA ARG A 43 12.99 0.31 -25.04
C ARG A 43 13.33 -0.77 -26.06
N LYS A 44 14.11 -0.45 -27.10
CA LYS A 44 14.58 -1.44 -28.09
C LYS A 44 15.61 -2.39 -27.48
N ARG A 45 16.48 -1.92 -26.59
CA ARG A 45 17.48 -2.75 -25.90
C ARG A 45 16.81 -3.76 -24.95
N LEU A 46 15.84 -3.32 -24.15
CA LEU A 46 15.04 -4.20 -23.27
C LEU A 46 14.26 -5.27 -24.07
N LYS A 47 13.78 -4.95 -25.27
CA LYS A 47 13.11 -5.92 -26.15
C LYS A 47 14.07 -6.94 -26.75
N ARG A 48 15.34 -6.58 -27.01
CA ARG A 48 16.36 -7.52 -27.49
C ARG A 48 16.83 -8.44 -26.37
N GLU A 49 17.03 -7.89 -25.17
CA GLU A 49 17.41 -8.66 -23.98
C GLU A 49 16.31 -9.65 -23.53
N GLN A 50 15.02 -9.32 -23.72
CA GLN A 50 13.91 -10.28 -23.50
C GLN A 50 13.76 -11.36 -24.59
N GLN A 51 14.32 -11.16 -25.79
CA GLN A 51 14.26 -12.17 -26.86
C GLN A 51 15.36 -13.23 -26.73
N ASP A 52 16.51 -12.90 -26.15
CA ASP A 52 17.62 -13.86 -25.94
C ASP A 52 17.35 -14.86 -24.80
N GLU A 53 16.51 -14.53 -23.83
CA GLU A 53 16.05 -15.44 -22.76
C GLU A 53 14.97 -16.45 -23.24
N GLY A 54 14.31 -16.18 -24.38
CA GLY A 54 13.19 -16.98 -24.88
C GLY A 54 13.55 -18.26 -25.66
N SER A 55 14.84 -18.54 -25.84
CA SER A 55 15.32 -19.56 -26.79
C SER A 55 16.04 -20.75 -26.14
N ARG A 56 15.60 -21.23 -24.97
CA ARG A 56 16.05 -22.53 -24.41
C ARG A 56 14.98 -23.30 -23.64
N LEU A 57 13.88 -23.67 -24.28
CA LEU A 57 13.08 -24.82 -23.83
C LEU A 57 12.48 -25.51 -25.06
N HIS A 58 13.20 -26.47 -25.62
CA HIS A 58 12.71 -27.33 -26.70
C HIS A 58 11.83 -28.44 -26.09
N SER A 59 10.59 -28.49 -26.59
CA SER A 59 9.54 -29.44 -26.24
C SER A 59 9.91 -30.88 -26.62
N GLN A 60 9.98 -31.78 -25.64
CA GLN A 60 9.86 -33.22 -25.91
C GLN A 60 8.40 -33.64 -25.81
N HIS A 61 7.84 -33.95 -26.98
CA HIS A 61 6.55 -34.57 -27.18
C HIS A 61 6.48 -35.93 -26.47
N ILE A 62 5.50 -36.13 -25.58
CA ILE A 62 5.03 -37.48 -25.18
C ILE A 62 3.52 -37.54 -25.37
N ARG A 63 3.11 -38.53 -26.18
CA ARG A 63 1.73 -38.83 -26.58
C ARG A 63 0.88 -39.23 -25.36
N ASN A 64 -0.35 -38.71 -25.33
CA ASN A 64 -1.43 -39.22 -24.50
C ASN A 64 -2.02 -40.47 -25.14
N ASP A 65 -1.84 -41.63 -24.52
CA ASP A 65 -2.72 -42.79 -24.72
C ASP A 65 -3.57 -42.98 -23.46
N TYR A 66 -4.89 -42.90 -23.64
CA TYR A 66 -5.90 -43.14 -22.63
C TYR A 66 -6.13 -44.66 -22.51
N GLU A 67 -5.84 -45.25 -21.35
CA GLU A 67 -6.43 -46.52 -20.92
C GLU A 67 -6.86 -46.43 -19.44
N PRO A 68 -8.09 -46.81 -19.08
CA PRO A 68 -8.57 -46.73 -17.70
C PRO A 68 -8.14 -47.97 -16.90
N GLN A 69 -7.07 -47.83 -16.10
CA GLN A 69 -6.74 -48.82 -15.08
C GLN A 69 -7.51 -48.53 -13.78
N CYS A 70 -8.48 -49.39 -13.49
CA CYS A 70 -9.06 -49.57 -12.15
C CYS A 70 -7.94 -49.79 -11.11
N LYS A 71 -7.82 -48.87 -10.15
CA LYS A 71 -7.07 -49.10 -8.90
C LYS A 71 -8.01 -48.98 -7.70
N THR A 72 -8.25 -50.15 -7.14
CA THR A 72 -8.78 -50.43 -5.80
C THR A 72 -7.99 -49.67 -4.72
N GLY A 73 -8.71 -49.16 -3.71
CA GLY A 73 -8.17 -48.83 -2.38
C GLY A 73 -7.60 -47.42 -2.18
N ARG A 74 -8.45 -46.38 -2.06
CA ARG A 74 -8.05 -45.13 -1.41
C ARG A 74 -8.20 -45.30 0.11
N HIS A 75 -7.09 -45.54 0.81
CA HIS A 75 -7.00 -45.17 2.22
C HIS A 75 -7.28 -43.67 2.32
N TYR A 76 -8.37 -43.27 2.99
CA TYR A 76 -8.59 -41.86 3.31
C TYR A 76 -7.48 -41.44 4.28
N LEU A 77 -6.47 -40.70 3.79
CA LEU A 77 -5.52 -40.01 4.66
C LEU A 77 -6.31 -39.11 5.61
N ILE A 78 -6.27 -39.43 6.89
CA ILE A 78 -6.90 -38.63 7.95
C ILE A 78 -6.16 -37.29 7.97
N LYS A 79 -6.86 -36.18 7.76
CA LYS A 79 -6.24 -34.86 7.88
C LYS A 79 -5.93 -34.58 9.34
N GLU A 80 -4.69 -34.21 9.64
CA GLU A 80 -4.26 -33.82 10.97
C GLU A 80 -4.49 -32.33 11.22
N ALA A 81 -4.96 -31.99 12.42
CA ALA A 81 -5.10 -30.59 12.82
C ALA A 81 -3.72 -29.94 12.98
N PRO A 82 -3.56 -28.65 12.67
CA PRO A 82 -2.27 -27.97 12.77
C PRO A 82 -1.68 -28.05 14.17
N GLN A 83 -0.35 -28.12 14.26
CA GLN A 83 0.33 -28.15 15.55
C GLN A 83 -0.07 -26.98 16.46
N GLY A 84 -0.41 -27.32 17.71
CA GLY A 84 -0.88 -26.37 18.72
C GLY A 84 -2.29 -25.83 18.50
N TRP A 85 -3.03 -26.32 17.49
CA TRP A 85 -4.39 -25.85 17.22
C TRP A 85 -5.41 -26.32 18.26
N LEU A 86 -5.27 -27.55 18.78
CA LEU A 86 -6.24 -28.16 19.71
C LEU A 86 -6.40 -27.35 21.00
N GLU A 87 -5.28 -26.98 21.62
CA GLU A 87 -5.26 -26.23 22.89
C GLU A 87 -5.28 -24.70 22.69
N CYS A 88 -5.14 -24.23 21.44
CA CYS A 88 -5.31 -22.81 21.14
C CYS A 88 -6.77 -22.37 21.38
N PRO A 89 -7.01 -21.29 22.15
CA PRO A 89 -8.36 -20.77 22.37
C PRO A 89 -9.06 -20.42 21.06
N ALA A 90 -10.36 -20.70 20.94
CA ALA A 90 -11.08 -20.59 19.67
C ALA A 90 -11.11 -19.16 19.09
N PHE A 91 -11.49 -18.18 19.90
CA PHE A 91 -11.56 -16.77 19.52
C PHE A 91 -11.25 -15.86 20.71
N GLY A 92 -10.94 -14.60 20.45
CA GLY A 92 -10.81 -13.54 21.44
C GLY A 92 -12.04 -12.64 21.48
N GLU A 93 -12.04 -11.69 22.41
CA GLU A 93 -13.08 -10.67 22.50
C GLU A 93 -13.01 -9.73 21.29
N PRO A 94 -14.16 -9.20 20.82
CA PRO A 94 -14.18 -8.30 19.66
C PRO A 94 -13.37 -7.04 19.93
N ILE A 95 -12.65 -6.55 18.93
CA ILE A 95 -12.08 -5.19 18.89
C ILE A 95 -12.92 -4.42 17.88
N ASP A 96 -13.63 -3.40 18.32
CA ASP A 96 -14.77 -2.82 17.61
C ASP A 96 -15.81 -3.90 17.25
N LYS A 97 -15.80 -4.36 16.00
CA LYS A 97 -16.63 -5.46 15.49
C LYS A 97 -15.80 -6.59 14.87
N ILE A 98 -14.50 -6.60 15.13
CA ILE A 98 -13.54 -7.56 14.60
C ILE A 98 -13.26 -8.63 15.66
N ILE A 99 -13.56 -9.88 15.36
CA ILE A 99 -13.37 -11.04 16.23
C ILE A 99 -12.09 -11.76 15.79
N PRO A 100 -10.98 -11.68 16.54
CA PRO A 100 -9.80 -12.47 16.26
C PRO A 100 -10.07 -13.95 16.59
N SER A 101 -9.81 -14.84 15.64
CA SER A 101 -10.13 -16.27 15.76
C SER A 101 -8.98 -17.14 15.25
N LYS A 102 -8.85 -18.36 15.78
CA LYS A 102 -8.11 -19.42 15.10
C LYS A 102 -8.89 -19.91 13.88
N VAL A 103 -8.23 -20.63 12.97
CA VAL A 103 -8.89 -21.19 11.78
C VAL A 103 -9.94 -22.22 12.20
N PRO A 104 -11.17 -22.18 11.65
CA PRO A 104 -12.09 -23.29 11.79
C PRO A 104 -11.66 -24.47 10.93
N LEU A 105 -11.94 -25.69 11.39
CA LEU A 105 -11.65 -26.92 10.65
C LEU A 105 -12.95 -27.58 10.23
N ASP A 106 -13.05 -27.96 8.97
CA ASP A 106 -14.20 -28.66 8.42
C ASP A 106 -14.31 -30.10 8.95
N GLU A 107 -15.36 -30.80 8.53
CA GLU A 107 -15.67 -32.15 9.00
C GLU A 107 -14.61 -33.18 8.57
N THR A 108 -13.71 -32.87 7.63
CA THR A 108 -12.64 -33.77 7.19
C THR A 108 -11.53 -33.94 8.24
N PHE A 109 -11.46 -33.06 9.24
CA PHE A 109 -10.55 -33.16 10.38
C PHE A 109 -11.17 -33.91 11.58
N ASN A 110 -12.42 -34.41 11.47
CA ASN A 110 -13.11 -35.07 12.59
C ASN A 110 -12.43 -36.34 13.10
N GLY A 111 -11.56 -36.95 12.28
CA GLY A 111 -10.74 -38.11 12.67
C GLY A 111 -9.56 -37.75 13.58
N SER A 112 -9.00 -36.55 13.45
CA SER A 112 -7.89 -36.05 14.28
C SER A 112 -8.33 -35.10 15.40
N VAL A 113 -9.55 -34.54 15.32
CA VAL A 113 -10.09 -33.59 16.31
C VAL A 113 -11.21 -34.23 17.14
N PRO A 114 -11.02 -34.40 18.47
CA PRO A 114 -12.02 -35.03 19.32
C PRO A 114 -13.30 -34.17 19.42
N PRO A 115 -14.50 -34.77 19.59
CA PRO A 115 -15.79 -34.07 19.53
C PRO A 115 -15.88 -32.79 20.38
N GLY A 116 -15.33 -32.77 21.59
CA GLY A 116 -15.36 -31.61 22.49
C GLY A 116 -14.44 -30.45 22.09
N LYS A 117 -13.49 -30.67 21.17
CA LYS A 117 -12.51 -29.67 20.70
C LYS A 117 -12.78 -29.19 19.28
N ARG A 118 -13.80 -29.73 18.61
CA ARG A 118 -14.19 -29.34 17.25
C ARG A 118 -14.54 -27.85 17.19
N TYR A 119 -14.15 -27.22 16.09
CA TYR A 119 -14.41 -25.81 15.81
C TYR A 119 -14.63 -25.59 14.31
N SER A 120 -15.79 -26.02 13.80
CA SER A 120 -16.21 -25.81 12.42
C SER A 120 -16.84 -24.43 12.19
N SER A 121 -16.99 -24.02 10.93
CA SER A 121 -17.69 -22.80 10.52
C SER A 121 -19.09 -22.66 11.18
N LYS A 122 -19.89 -23.74 11.15
CA LYS A 122 -21.20 -23.84 11.83
C LYS A 122 -21.09 -23.59 13.34
N GLN A 123 -20.08 -24.17 13.99
CA GLN A 123 -19.85 -23.98 15.42
C GLN A 123 -19.41 -22.55 15.75
N VAL A 124 -18.59 -21.92 14.90
CA VAL A 124 -18.21 -20.51 15.05
C VAL A 124 -19.46 -19.63 15.02
N ILE A 125 -20.28 -19.76 13.99
CA ILE A 125 -21.50 -18.98 13.80
C ILE A 125 -22.46 -19.17 14.96
N ASN A 126 -22.71 -20.41 15.39
CA ASN A 126 -23.60 -20.69 16.52
C ASN A 126 -23.07 -20.11 17.83
N LYS A 127 -21.76 -20.18 18.09
CA LYS A 127 -21.15 -19.59 19.29
C LYS A 127 -21.27 -18.06 19.27
N GLN A 128 -21.02 -17.41 18.12
CA GLN A 128 -21.14 -15.95 18.01
C GLN A 128 -22.59 -15.49 18.12
N ARG A 129 -23.56 -16.19 17.48
CA ARG A 129 -24.99 -15.89 17.61
C ARG A 129 -25.48 -15.99 19.04
N LYS A 130 -25.06 -17.01 19.79
CA LYS A 130 -25.35 -17.14 21.24
C LYS A 130 -24.82 -15.98 22.05
N ALA A 131 -23.71 -15.38 21.62
CA ALA A 131 -23.14 -14.18 22.22
C ALA A 131 -23.73 -12.87 21.65
N GLY A 132 -24.86 -12.92 20.93
CA GLY A 132 -25.51 -11.74 20.34
C GLY A 132 -24.78 -11.13 19.14
N ARG A 133 -23.91 -11.90 18.48
CA ARG A 133 -23.06 -11.44 17.37
C ARG A 133 -23.39 -12.17 16.07
N GLU A 134 -23.85 -11.44 15.07
CA GLU A 134 -24.01 -11.97 13.72
C GLU A 134 -22.76 -11.69 12.89
N ILE A 135 -22.15 -12.71 12.29
CA ILE A 135 -20.98 -12.55 11.41
C ILE A 135 -21.48 -12.21 10.00
N GLY A 136 -20.90 -11.18 9.38
CA GLY A 136 -21.20 -10.79 8.00
C GLY A 136 -19.99 -10.83 7.06
N LEU A 137 -18.78 -10.90 7.61
CA LEU A 137 -17.54 -10.99 6.85
C LEU A 137 -16.54 -11.92 7.55
N VAL A 138 -15.83 -12.74 6.77
CA VAL A 138 -14.69 -13.54 7.20
C VAL A 138 -13.46 -13.12 6.41
N MET A 139 -12.40 -12.73 7.11
CA MET A 139 -11.08 -12.45 6.55
C MET A 139 -10.15 -13.63 6.87
N ASP A 140 -9.85 -14.43 5.86
CA ASP A 140 -8.97 -15.59 5.93
C ASP A 140 -7.54 -15.21 5.53
N LEU A 141 -6.63 -15.22 6.49
CA LEU A 141 -5.22 -14.85 6.33
C LEU A 141 -4.29 -16.06 6.12
N THR A 142 -4.86 -17.26 5.98
CA THR A 142 -4.07 -18.49 5.79
C THR A 142 -3.55 -18.58 4.35
N ASN A 143 -2.39 -19.18 4.16
CA ASN A 143 -1.81 -19.43 2.83
C ASN A 143 -2.17 -20.84 2.30
N THR A 144 -3.38 -21.31 2.61
CA THR A 144 -3.83 -22.65 2.20
C THR A 144 -5.36 -22.68 2.10
N THR A 145 -5.90 -23.63 1.35
CA THR A 145 -7.34 -23.89 1.24
C THR A 145 -7.74 -25.23 1.88
N LYS A 146 -6.81 -25.90 2.58
CA LYS A 146 -7.01 -27.27 3.10
C LYS A 146 -7.98 -27.38 4.27
N TYR A 147 -8.24 -26.28 4.97
CA TYR A 147 -8.93 -26.25 6.27
C TYR A 147 -10.44 -26.31 6.20
N TYR A 148 -11.04 -25.59 5.24
CA TYR A 148 -12.48 -25.56 5.02
C TYR A 148 -12.79 -24.96 3.64
N SER A 149 -14.01 -25.19 3.15
CA SER A 149 -14.46 -24.58 1.89
C SER A 149 -15.05 -23.18 2.13
N PRO A 150 -14.65 -22.13 1.38
CA PRO A 150 -15.29 -20.82 1.44
C PRO A 150 -16.81 -20.84 1.27
N ALA A 151 -17.33 -21.85 0.55
CA ALA A 151 -18.76 -22.04 0.33
C ALA A 151 -19.55 -22.22 1.64
N GLU A 152 -18.94 -22.75 2.70
CA GLU A 152 -19.58 -22.93 4.01
C GLU A 152 -20.01 -21.59 4.64
N TRP A 153 -19.33 -20.50 4.31
CA TRP A 153 -19.64 -19.15 4.76
C TRP A 153 -20.65 -18.47 3.85
N THR A 154 -20.47 -18.57 2.54
CA THR A 154 -21.33 -17.89 1.56
C THR A 154 -22.75 -18.46 1.56
N MET A 155 -22.92 -19.77 1.75
CA MET A 155 -24.22 -20.41 1.97
C MET A 155 -24.97 -19.87 3.20
N GLN A 156 -24.25 -19.26 4.14
CA GLN A 156 -24.80 -18.64 5.34
C GLN A 156 -24.84 -17.11 5.24
N PHE A 157 -24.86 -16.56 4.01
CA PHE A 157 -24.91 -15.13 3.71
C PHE A 157 -23.76 -14.32 4.35
N THR A 158 -22.61 -14.96 4.55
CA THR A 158 -21.39 -14.34 5.09
C THR A 158 -20.39 -14.17 3.96
N LYS A 159 -19.92 -12.93 3.72
CA LYS A 159 -18.86 -12.66 2.73
C LYS A 159 -17.57 -13.33 3.22
N HIS A 160 -16.87 -14.05 2.35
CA HIS A 160 -15.54 -14.60 2.63
C HIS A 160 -14.52 -13.91 1.73
N VAL A 161 -13.42 -13.44 2.33
CA VAL A 161 -12.30 -12.79 1.64
C VAL A 161 -11.02 -13.47 2.10
N LYS A 162 -10.22 -13.95 1.15
CA LYS A 162 -8.92 -14.56 1.42
C LYS A 162 -7.80 -13.59 1.08
N ILE A 163 -6.91 -13.32 2.04
CA ILE A 163 -5.69 -12.54 1.86
C ILE A 163 -4.51 -13.47 2.22
N PRO A 164 -3.97 -14.22 1.23
CA PRO A 164 -2.93 -15.20 1.49
C PRO A 164 -1.63 -14.50 1.89
N CYS A 165 -1.32 -14.51 3.19
CA CYS A 165 -0.07 -13.95 3.69
C CYS A 165 1.07 -14.94 3.39
N LYS A 166 2.08 -14.50 2.60
CA LYS A 166 3.23 -15.33 2.18
C LYS A 166 3.99 -15.95 3.38
N GLY A 167 4.60 -17.11 3.15
CA GLY A 167 5.22 -17.98 4.18
C GLY A 167 6.60 -17.53 4.72
N ARG A 168 7.01 -18.21 5.81
CA ARG A 168 8.23 -18.12 6.66
C ARG A 168 8.71 -16.75 7.13
N ASP A 169 8.67 -16.55 8.46
CA ASP A 169 9.29 -15.47 9.27
C ASP A 169 9.23 -14.03 8.74
N ALA A 170 8.31 -13.78 7.80
CA ALA A 170 7.96 -12.46 7.34
C ALA A 170 6.61 -12.05 7.93
N VAL A 171 6.50 -10.75 8.20
CA VAL A 171 5.23 -10.10 8.44
C VAL A 171 4.43 -9.98 7.13
N PRO A 172 3.09 -9.87 7.19
CA PRO A 172 2.30 -9.53 6.02
C PRO A 172 2.84 -8.29 5.30
N ASP A 173 2.91 -8.36 3.96
CA ASP A 173 3.37 -7.24 3.14
C ASP A 173 2.36 -6.07 3.12
N ASN A 174 2.83 -4.90 2.69
CA ASN A 174 2.01 -3.68 2.71
C ASN A 174 0.74 -3.79 1.86
N GLU A 175 0.78 -4.49 0.73
CA GLU A 175 -0.37 -4.64 -0.17
C GLU A 175 -1.45 -5.48 0.51
N SER A 176 -1.05 -6.59 1.14
CA SER A 176 -1.94 -7.42 1.97
C SER A 176 -2.55 -6.61 3.13
N VAL A 177 -1.75 -5.81 3.84
CA VAL A 177 -2.22 -4.94 4.91
C VAL A 177 -3.21 -3.90 4.40
N ASN A 178 -2.90 -3.24 3.28
CA ASN A 178 -3.75 -2.20 2.68
C ASN A 178 -5.09 -2.79 2.24
N THR A 179 -5.08 -3.97 1.62
CA THR A 179 -6.29 -4.72 1.24
C THR A 179 -7.13 -5.06 2.46
N PHE A 180 -6.52 -5.60 3.51
CA PHE A 180 -7.21 -5.92 4.76
C PHE A 180 -7.89 -4.69 5.37
N VAL A 181 -7.14 -3.60 5.57
CA VAL A 181 -7.66 -2.39 6.20
C VAL A 181 -8.80 -1.79 5.39
N ASN A 182 -8.68 -1.76 4.05
CA ASN A 182 -9.71 -1.26 3.17
C ASN A 182 -11.00 -2.08 3.29
N GLU A 183 -10.91 -3.40 3.15
CA GLU A 183 -12.07 -4.30 3.24
C GLU A 183 -12.80 -4.17 4.59
N VAL A 184 -12.04 -4.16 5.69
CA VAL A 184 -12.59 -3.97 7.04
C VAL A 184 -13.26 -2.60 7.16
N THR A 185 -12.59 -1.54 6.71
CA THR A 185 -13.10 -0.17 6.79
C THR A 185 -14.39 -0.01 6.00
N MET A 186 -14.41 -0.43 4.73
CA MET A 186 -15.59 -0.37 3.87
C MET A 186 -16.75 -1.18 4.44
N PHE A 187 -16.47 -2.37 4.96
CA PHE A 187 -17.51 -3.19 5.59
C PHE A 187 -18.13 -2.47 6.77
N LEU A 188 -17.32 -1.99 7.72
CA LEU A 188 -17.81 -1.33 8.93
C LEU A 188 -18.53 -0.01 8.62
N ASP A 189 -18.04 0.76 7.65
CA ASP A 189 -18.66 2.02 7.27
C ASP A 189 -20.05 1.80 6.63
N ARG A 190 -20.23 0.74 5.83
CA ARG A 190 -21.56 0.34 5.32
C ARG A 190 -22.52 -0.11 6.42
N GLN A 191 -22.00 -0.58 7.55
CA GLN A 191 -22.82 -1.02 8.69
C GLN A 191 -23.17 0.12 9.66
N LYS A 192 -22.61 1.34 9.52
CA LYS A 192 -22.84 2.44 10.48
C LYS A 192 -24.31 2.81 10.68
N GLN A 193 -25.13 2.67 9.64
CA GLN A 193 -26.56 3.03 9.66
C GLN A 193 -27.48 1.83 9.91
N THR A 194 -26.93 0.62 10.05
CA THR A 194 -27.75 -0.58 10.28
C THR A 194 -28.10 -0.71 11.77
N LYS A 195 -29.35 -1.07 12.08
CA LYS A 195 -29.79 -1.27 13.47
C LYS A 195 -29.02 -2.41 14.16
N ASN A 196 -28.65 -3.43 13.40
CA ASN A 196 -27.92 -4.61 13.87
C ASN A 196 -26.63 -4.78 13.04
N PRO A 197 -25.55 -4.05 13.37
CA PRO A 197 -24.31 -4.13 12.61
C PRO A 197 -23.66 -5.51 12.79
N LYS A 198 -23.29 -6.12 11.66
CA LYS A 198 -22.63 -7.43 11.63
C LYS A 198 -21.15 -7.33 12.01
N TYR A 199 -20.59 -8.44 12.47
CA TYR A 199 -19.20 -8.61 12.89
C TYR A 199 -18.35 -9.19 11.78
N ILE A 200 -17.04 -8.97 11.91
CA ILE A 200 -15.99 -9.49 11.04
C ILE A 200 -15.24 -10.56 11.82
N LEU A 201 -15.11 -11.77 11.29
CA LEU A 201 -14.23 -12.79 11.83
C LEU A 201 -12.88 -12.69 11.10
N VAL A 202 -11.78 -12.56 11.83
CA VAL A 202 -10.43 -12.52 11.23
C VAL A 202 -9.62 -13.68 11.79
N HIS A 203 -9.06 -14.51 10.92
CA HIS A 203 -8.23 -15.62 11.36
C HIS A 203 -7.01 -15.83 10.47
N CYS A 204 -5.92 -16.24 11.10
CA CYS A 204 -4.89 -17.05 10.48
C CYS A 204 -5.03 -18.49 11.03
N THR A 205 -3.96 -19.28 11.08
CA THR A 205 -3.99 -20.63 11.65
C THR A 205 -4.37 -20.61 13.14
N HIS A 206 -3.67 -19.80 13.96
CA HIS A 206 -3.91 -19.71 15.41
C HIS A 206 -4.59 -18.41 15.87
N GLY A 207 -4.69 -17.40 15.01
CA GLY A 207 -5.39 -16.15 15.34
C GLY A 207 -4.65 -15.20 16.27
N HIS A 208 -3.31 -15.13 16.19
CA HIS A 208 -2.48 -14.29 17.07
C HIS A 208 -1.55 -13.35 16.27
N ASN A 209 -0.46 -13.85 15.67
CA ASN A 209 0.55 -12.98 15.05
C ASN A 209 0.04 -12.26 13.78
N ARG A 210 -0.26 -12.97 12.69
CA ARG A 210 -0.81 -12.36 11.45
C ARG A 210 -2.14 -11.63 11.69
N THR A 211 -3.04 -12.25 12.45
CA THR A 211 -4.32 -11.64 12.83
C THR A 211 -4.12 -10.35 13.61
N GLY A 212 -3.26 -10.35 14.63
CA GLY A 212 -2.94 -9.17 15.42
C GLY A 212 -2.27 -8.08 14.59
N PHE A 213 -1.32 -8.44 13.73
CA PHE A 213 -0.62 -7.49 12.86
C PHE A 213 -1.60 -6.72 11.96
N MET A 214 -2.51 -7.45 11.31
CA MET A 214 -3.56 -6.86 10.48
C MET A 214 -4.51 -5.96 11.29
N ILE A 215 -4.95 -6.42 12.46
CA ILE A 215 -5.86 -5.66 13.33
C ILE A 215 -5.18 -4.40 13.89
N ILE A 216 -3.90 -4.48 14.27
CA ILE A 216 -3.15 -3.32 14.77
C ILE A 216 -2.97 -2.27 13.67
N HIS A 217 -2.65 -2.67 12.44
CA HIS A 217 -2.60 -1.73 11.32
C HIS A 217 -3.95 -1.03 11.09
N TYR A 218 -5.06 -1.76 11.24
CA TYR A 218 -6.41 -1.18 11.22
C TYR A 218 -6.60 -0.16 12.35
N LEU A 219 -6.30 -0.54 13.60
CA LEU A 219 -6.45 0.32 14.78
C LEU A 219 -5.65 1.60 14.66
N MET A 220 -4.38 1.48 14.28
CA MET A 220 -3.50 2.63 14.07
C MET A 220 -4.07 3.58 13.02
N ARG A 221 -4.71 3.09 11.95
CA ARG A 221 -5.27 3.94 10.88
C ARG A 221 -6.63 4.56 11.22
N ARG A 222 -7.26 4.17 12.35
CA ARG A 222 -8.61 4.62 12.71
C ARG A 222 -8.68 5.36 14.03
N HIS A 223 -8.18 4.73 15.09
CA HIS A 223 -8.56 5.04 16.47
C HIS A 223 -7.37 5.32 17.39
N VAL A 224 -6.19 4.77 17.07
CA VAL A 224 -5.06 4.74 18.01
C VAL A 224 -3.91 5.63 17.54
N SER A 225 -3.26 6.29 18.49
CA SER A 225 -2.18 7.24 18.24
C SER A 225 -0.78 6.61 18.30
N CYS A 226 -0.60 5.49 19.00
CA CYS A 226 0.70 4.81 19.11
C CYS A 226 0.62 3.27 19.08
N VAL A 227 1.71 2.62 18.64
CA VAL A 227 1.80 1.16 18.49
C VAL A 227 1.64 0.43 19.83
N ALA A 228 2.18 0.99 20.91
CA ALA A 228 2.09 0.41 22.25
C ALA A 228 0.64 0.24 22.73
N GLU A 229 -0.21 1.25 22.51
CA GLU A 229 -1.63 1.21 22.86
C GLU A 229 -2.37 0.14 22.03
N ALA A 230 -2.12 0.08 20.72
CA ALA A 230 -2.76 -0.90 19.85
C ALA A 230 -2.36 -2.35 20.20
N LEU A 231 -1.09 -2.58 20.53
CA LEU A 231 -0.59 -3.87 21.03
C LEU A 231 -1.28 -4.25 22.34
N ASN A 232 -1.41 -3.30 23.28
CA ASN A 232 -2.07 -3.54 24.56
C ASN A 232 -3.54 -3.92 24.37
N ILE A 233 -4.30 -3.17 23.54
CA ILE A 233 -5.69 -3.48 23.20
C ILE A 233 -5.80 -4.92 22.65
N PHE A 234 -4.95 -5.28 21.69
CA PHE A 234 -4.98 -6.62 21.10
C PHE A 234 -4.64 -7.71 22.13
N SER A 235 -3.64 -7.47 22.98
CA SER A 235 -3.23 -8.43 24.01
C SER A 235 -4.32 -8.71 25.04
N GLN A 236 -5.10 -7.70 25.43
CA GLN A 236 -6.21 -7.86 26.37
C GLN A 236 -7.38 -8.63 25.76
N ARG A 237 -7.65 -8.39 24.47
CA ARG A 237 -8.79 -8.99 23.76
C ARG A 237 -8.49 -10.38 23.23
N ARG A 238 -7.22 -10.68 22.93
CA ARG A 238 -6.74 -11.99 22.48
C ARG A 238 -5.43 -12.37 23.18
N PRO A 239 -5.46 -12.73 24.48
CA PRO A 239 -4.23 -13.01 25.23
C PRO A 239 -3.39 -14.16 24.64
N PRO A 240 -2.04 -14.02 24.59
CA PRO A 240 -1.24 -12.89 25.07
C PRO A 240 -1.04 -11.76 24.05
N GLY A 241 -1.76 -11.80 22.92
CA GLY A 241 -1.58 -10.90 21.79
C GLY A 241 -0.61 -11.46 20.75
N ILE A 242 0.16 -10.57 20.12
CA ILE A 242 1.27 -10.95 19.25
C ILE A 242 2.43 -11.38 20.15
N TYR A 243 2.97 -12.58 19.91
CA TYR A 243 4.07 -13.16 20.69
C TYR A 243 5.34 -13.38 19.85
N LYS A 244 5.29 -13.03 18.56
CA LYS A 244 6.45 -13.02 17.66
C LYS A 244 7.10 -11.62 17.66
N ARG A 245 8.39 -11.56 17.95
CA ARG A 245 9.13 -10.30 18.14
C ARG A 245 9.28 -9.50 16.85
N ASP A 246 9.60 -10.18 15.75
CA ASP A 246 9.68 -9.65 14.39
C ASP A 246 8.40 -8.91 13.98
N TYR A 247 7.24 -9.42 14.37
CA TYR A 247 5.95 -8.76 14.14
C TYR A 247 5.81 -7.43 14.89
N ILE A 248 6.24 -7.41 16.16
CA ILE A 248 6.19 -6.20 16.98
C ILE A 248 7.19 -5.17 16.46
N GLU A 249 8.43 -5.58 16.17
CA GLU A 249 9.48 -4.70 15.64
C GLU A 249 9.08 -4.11 14.28
N ALA A 250 8.48 -4.90 13.40
CA ALA A 250 7.97 -4.40 12.12
C ALA A 250 6.86 -3.35 12.30
N LEU A 251 5.97 -3.49 13.28
CA LEU A 251 4.94 -2.47 13.57
C LEU A 251 5.58 -1.15 14.02
N TYR A 252 6.51 -1.18 14.98
CA TYR A 252 7.23 0.02 15.42
C TYR A 252 8.01 0.66 14.28
N SER A 253 8.69 -0.15 13.47
CA SER A 253 9.44 0.32 12.29
C SER A 253 8.52 0.98 11.26
N PHE A 254 7.36 0.38 10.97
CA PHE A 254 6.39 0.90 10.00
C PHE A 254 5.81 2.25 10.43
N TYR A 255 5.58 2.43 11.73
CA TYR A 255 5.00 3.66 12.28
C TYR A 255 6.07 4.67 12.76
N HIS A 256 7.35 4.39 12.53
CA HIS A 256 8.48 5.25 12.92
C HIS A 256 8.48 5.62 14.42
N GLU A 257 8.01 4.71 15.27
CA GLU A 257 8.00 4.90 16.72
C GLU A 257 9.28 4.32 17.33
N PHE A 258 10.03 5.16 18.05
CA PHE A 258 11.34 4.80 18.61
C PHE A 258 11.28 3.87 19.83
N ARG A 259 12.37 3.11 19.98
CA ARG A 259 12.55 2.01 20.94
C ARG A 259 12.54 2.39 22.42
N GLU A 260 12.62 3.66 22.80
CA GLU A 260 12.53 4.04 24.22
C GLU A 260 11.13 3.81 24.79
N ASN A 261 10.10 3.78 23.94
CA ASN A 261 8.75 3.29 24.27
C ASN A 261 8.62 1.74 24.17
N MET A 262 9.69 1.03 23.81
CA MET A 262 9.74 -0.43 23.67
C MET A 262 9.96 -1.15 25.02
N MET A 263 9.41 -0.63 26.12
CA MET A 263 9.22 -1.44 27.33
C MET A 263 8.07 -2.46 27.18
N VAL A 264 7.63 -2.74 25.96
CA VAL A 264 6.76 -3.89 25.68
C VAL A 264 7.63 -5.13 25.64
N THR A 265 7.75 -5.81 26.79
CA THR A 265 8.27 -7.17 26.85
C THR A 265 7.42 -8.04 25.92
N CYS A 266 7.99 -8.51 24.81
CA CYS A 266 7.31 -9.47 23.94
C CYS A 266 6.89 -10.68 24.79
N PRO A 267 5.60 -11.04 24.81
CA PRO A 267 5.15 -12.13 25.64
C PRO A 267 5.80 -13.44 25.19
N SER A 268 6.09 -14.33 26.15
CA SER A 268 6.63 -15.65 25.84
C SER A 268 5.66 -16.44 24.95
N THR A 269 6.19 -17.28 24.08
CA THR A 269 5.39 -18.22 23.27
C THR A 269 4.40 -19.00 24.16
N PRO A 270 3.09 -18.95 23.85
CA PRO A 270 2.06 -19.62 24.63
C PRO A 270 2.32 -21.11 24.79
N LYS A 271 1.97 -21.69 25.96
CA LYS A 271 2.17 -23.12 26.25
C LYS A 271 1.57 -24.03 25.19
N TRP A 272 0.35 -23.75 24.72
CA TRP A 272 -0.35 -24.52 23.68
C TRP A 272 0.36 -24.54 22.32
N LYS A 273 1.32 -23.64 22.08
CA LYS A 273 2.09 -23.57 20.83
C LYS A 273 3.48 -24.21 20.97
N ARG A 274 3.94 -24.45 22.20
CA ARG A 274 5.26 -25.03 22.42
C ARG A 274 5.28 -26.43 21.79
N PRO A 275 6.33 -26.79 21.04
CA PRO A 275 6.49 -28.15 20.58
C PRO A 275 6.64 -29.04 21.81
N ASP A 276 5.73 -29.99 22.00
CA ASP A 276 5.92 -31.04 23.01
C ASP A 276 7.03 -32.02 22.58
N ASP A 277 7.37 -32.05 21.28
CA ASP A 277 8.53 -32.74 20.75
C ASP A 277 9.52 -31.74 20.15
N LEU A 278 10.67 -31.58 20.81
CA LEU A 278 11.89 -31.20 20.10
C LEU A 278 12.19 -32.32 19.09
N ASP A 279 12.65 -31.97 17.90
CA ASP A 279 13.24 -32.99 17.01
C ASP A 279 14.48 -33.63 17.67
N LEU A 280 15.03 -34.71 17.09
CA LEU A 280 16.23 -35.40 17.60
C LEU A 280 17.46 -34.47 17.72
N ASN A 281 17.38 -33.23 17.23
CA ASN A 281 18.40 -32.20 17.27
C ASN A 281 18.06 -31.03 18.22
N GLY A 282 16.97 -31.10 19.01
CA GLY A 282 16.63 -30.06 19.97
C GLY A 282 15.93 -28.83 19.36
N GLN A 283 15.37 -28.92 18.15
CA GLN A 283 14.67 -27.82 17.49
C GLN A 283 13.14 -27.96 17.51
N PRO A 284 12.40 -26.84 17.55
CA PRO A 284 10.95 -26.83 17.38
C PRO A 284 10.50 -27.42 16.04
N LYS A 285 9.53 -28.37 16.05
CA LYS A 285 8.81 -28.77 14.82
C LYS A 285 8.19 -27.54 14.13
N LEU A 286 8.37 -27.46 12.81
CA LEU A 286 7.89 -26.39 11.94
C LEU A 286 6.39 -26.52 11.67
N ASP A 287 5.71 -25.39 11.39
CA ASP A 287 4.27 -25.37 11.10
C ASP A 287 3.95 -26.05 9.75
N ASP A 288 2.97 -26.98 9.74
CA ASP A 288 2.52 -27.76 8.56
C ASP A 288 1.89 -26.94 7.41
N ASP A 289 1.94 -25.61 7.45
CA ASP A 289 1.41 -24.72 6.41
C ASP A 289 2.40 -24.45 5.26
N ASP A 290 3.61 -25.04 5.32
CA ASP A 290 4.76 -24.64 4.49
C ASP A 290 5.33 -25.75 3.59
N ASP A 291 4.52 -26.71 3.11
CA ASP A 291 4.96 -27.76 2.16
C ASP A 291 5.05 -27.30 0.70
N ASN A 292 5.47 -26.06 0.45
CA ASN A 292 5.86 -25.61 -0.87
C ASN A 292 7.13 -24.77 -0.75
N GLY A 293 8.23 -25.47 -0.49
CA GLY A 293 9.55 -24.89 -0.33
C GLY A 293 10.13 -24.48 -1.68
N ASP A 294 10.02 -23.19 -2.01
CA ASP A 294 11.14 -22.49 -2.62
C ASP A 294 11.77 -21.60 -1.55
N LEU A 295 13.05 -21.82 -1.29
CA LEU A 295 13.85 -21.03 -0.39
C LEU A 295 13.97 -19.62 -0.97
N ALA A 296 13.31 -18.64 -0.35
CA ALA A 296 13.55 -17.23 -0.68
C ALA A 296 15.04 -16.92 -0.40
N PRO A 297 15.77 -16.29 -1.33
CA PRO A 297 17.17 -15.94 -1.10
C PRO A 297 17.27 -14.96 0.08
N THR A 298 18.21 -15.23 0.97
CA THR A 298 18.69 -14.28 1.97
C THR A 298 19.35 -13.11 1.27
N HIS A 299 18.58 -12.06 0.95
CA HIS A 299 19.13 -10.80 0.46
C HIS A 299 19.79 -10.03 1.61
N ASN A 300 21.05 -10.36 1.88
CA ASN A 300 22.01 -9.44 2.49
C ASN A 300 23.13 -9.19 1.46
N VAL A 301 22.79 -8.46 0.42
CA VAL A 301 23.75 -7.67 -0.35
C VAL A 301 23.12 -6.30 -0.47
N SER A 302 23.71 -5.31 0.21
CA SER A 302 23.43 -3.90 -0.01
C SER A 302 23.94 -3.53 -1.39
N GLU A 303 23.19 -3.89 -2.43
CA GLU A 303 23.33 -3.24 -3.73
C GLU A 303 22.99 -1.77 -3.51
N GLU A 304 23.94 -0.89 -3.81
CA GLU A 304 23.70 0.56 -3.89
C GLU A 304 22.67 0.78 -5.00
N LYS A 305 21.40 0.72 -4.62
CA LYS A 305 20.29 0.86 -5.56
C LYS A 305 20.34 2.28 -6.11
N ILE A 306 20.72 2.40 -7.38
CA ILE A 306 20.75 3.67 -8.10
C ILE A 306 19.37 4.32 -7.97
N ILE A 307 19.30 5.44 -7.27
CA ILE A 307 18.07 6.20 -7.05
C ILE A 307 17.82 7.02 -8.32
N THR A 308 16.66 6.83 -8.96
CA THR A 308 16.28 7.64 -10.13
C THR A 308 14.96 8.38 -9.91
N ASN A 309 14.76 9.45 -10.69
CA ASN A 309 13.51 10.23 -10.70
C ASN A 309 12.33 9.48 -11.33
N ASP A 310 12.61 8.38 -12.06
CA ASP A 310 11.61 7.51 -12.70
C ASP A 310 11.19 6.33 -11.79
N ASP A 311 11.80 6.19 -10.62
CA ASP A 311 11.47 5.12 -9.69
C ASP A 311 10.01 5.24 -9.24
N VAL A 312 9.36 4.08 -9.18
CA VAL A 312 7.99 3.98 -8.73
C VAL A 312 7.96 4.06 -7.20
N LEU A 313 7.41 5.15 -6.67
CA LEU A 313 7.36 5.43 -5.23
C LEU A 313 6.05 4.97 -4.61
N GLY A 314 6.12 4.38 -3.42
CA GLY A 314 4.95 3.98 -2.64
C GLY A 314 4.28 2.68 -3.09
N ASP A 315 3.39 2.19 -2.24
CA ASP A 315 2.63 0.97 -2.47
C ASP A 315 1.57 1.20 -3.55
N ALA A 316 1.32 0.18 -4.36
CA ALA A 316 0.24 0.21 -5.34
C ALA A 316 -1.12 0.36 -4.65
N VAL A 317 -2.01 1.16 -5.25
CA VAL A 317 -3.40 1.30 -4.82
C VAL A 317 -4.29 0.59 -5.85
N PRO A 318 -5.19 -0.33 -5.45
CA PRO A 318 -6.14 -0.97 -6.36
C PRO A 318 -7.00 0.04 -7.14
N TYR A 319 -7.34 -0.29 -8.39
CA TYR A 319 -7.99 0.64 -9.31
C TYR A 319 -9.33 1.19 -8.80
N ASP A 320 -10.13 0.34 -8.17
CA ASP A 320 -11.40 0.70 -7.53
C ASP A 320 -11.21 1.76 -6.44
N GLN A 321 -10.19 1.60 -5.58
CA GLN A 321 -9.84 2.61 -4.58
C GLN A 321 -9.33 3.90 -5.22
N GLN A 322 -8.59 3.81 -6.34
CA GLN A 322 -8.16 5.00 -7.06
C GLN A 322 -9.34 5.81 -7.60
N GLU A 323 -10.44 5.19 -8.04
CA GLU A 323 -11.63 5.94 -8.48
C GLU A 323 -12.25 6.78 -7.35
N ASP A 324 -12.29 6.24 -6.12
CA ASP A 324 -12.76 6.98 -4.95
C ASP A 324 -11.83 8.15 -4.62
N LEU A 325 -10.50 7.94 -4.69
CA LEU A 325 -9.50 8.99 -4.46
C LEU A 325 -9.55 10.09 -5.53
N ARG A 326 -9.76 9.74 -6.80
CA ARG A 326 -9.98 10.71 -7.90
C ARG A 326 -11.21 11.55 -7.65
N SER A 327 -12.31 10.92 -7.23
CA SER A 327 -13.55 11.61 -6.89
C SER A 327 -13.34 12.63 -5.76
N LYS A 328 -12.56 12.28 -4.73
CA LYS A 328 -12.15 13.22 -3.66
C LYS A 328 -11.32 14.38 -4.22
N CYS A 329 -10.35 14.13 -5.09
CA CYS A 329 -9.53 15.18 -5.70
C CYS A 329 -10.39 16.17 -6.50
N TYR A 330 -11.30 15.67 -7.35
CA TYR A 330 -12.18 16.56 -8.11
C TYR A 330 -13.11 17.38 -7.23
N TRP A 331 -13.62 16.78 -6.15
CA TRP A 331 -14.43 17.49 -5.17
C TRP A 331 -13.63 18.62 -4.49
N LEU A 332 -12.41 18.34 -4.04
CA LEU A 332 -11.51 19.34 -3.43
C LEU A 332 -11.16 20.49 -4.37
N LEU A 333 -11.09 20.21 -5.67
CA LEU A 333 -10.75 21.17 -6.71
C LEU A 333 -11.97 21.89 -7.31
N GLU A 334 -13.19 21.60 -6.83
CA GLU A 334 -14.44 22.12 -7.38
C GLU A 334 -14.61 21.82 -8.90
N ILE A 335 -14.03 20.72 -9.40
CA ILE A 335 -14.10 20.30 -10.81
C ILE A 335 -15.25 19.32 -11.02
N ARG A 336 -16.02 19.49 -12.11
CA ARG A 336 -17.07 18.53 -12.48
C ARG A 336 -16.45 17.18 -12.87
N TYR A 337 -16.73 16.15 -12.08
CA TYR A 337 -16.31 14.79 -12.38
C TYR A 337 -17.16 14.18 -13.49
N VAL A 338 -16.52 13.71 -14.56
CA VAL A 338 -17.14 12.87 -15.60
C VAL A 338 -16.63 11.44 -15.43
N LYS A 339 -17.53 10.54 -15.06
CA LYS A 339 -17.20 9.13 -14.81
C LYS A 339 -16.64 8.47 -16.08
N GLY A 340 -15.56 7.70 -15.93
CA GLY A 340 -14.94 6.92 -17.02
C GLY A 340 -13.86 7.65 -17.82
N HIS A 341 -13.68 8.96 -17.64
CA HIS A 341 -12.62 9.73 -18.30
C HIS A 341 -11.84 10.60 -17.30
N PRO A 342 -11.12 9.98 -16.35
CA PRO A 342 -10.34 10.74 -15.38
C PRO A 342 -9.19 11.47 -16.07
N GLN A 343 -9.21 12.80 -16.04
CA GLN A 343 -8.11 13.66 -16.45
C GLN A 343 -7.40 14.24 -15.21
N PHE A 344 -6.07 14.17 -15.19
CA PHE A 344 -5.28 14.79 -14.14
C PHE A 344 -5.65 16.27 -14.01
N PRO A 345 -6.04 16.75 -12.81
CA PRO A 345 -6.65 18.07 -12.64
C PRO A 345 -5.64 19.22 -12.50
N GLY A 346 -4.39 19.01 -12.90
CA GLY A 346 -3.33 20.02 -12.91
C GLY A 346 -2.80 20.29 -14.33
N SER A 347 -2.07 21.37 -14.49
CA SER A 347 -1.38 21.69 -15.75
C SER A 347 -0.37 20.61 -16.11
N HIS A 348 -0.19 20.29 -17.38
CA HIS A 348 0.97 19.51 -17.82
C HIS A 348 2.07 20.46 -18.31
N PRO A 349 3.35 20.11 -18.12
CA PRO A 349 4.43 20.91 -18.70
C PRO A 349 4.28 20.94 -20.22
N VAL A 350 4.45 22.13 -20.80
CA VAL A 350 4.42 22.34 -22.24
C VAL A 350 5.82 22.76 -22.69
N SER A 351 6.37 22.08 -23.69
CA SER A 351 7.68 22.43 -24.23
C SER A 351 7.64 23.82 -24.86
N LEU A 352 8.60 24.67 -24.52
CA LEU A 352 8.76 25.99 -25.12
C LEU A 352 9.40 25.85 -26.51
N ASN A 353 8.58 25.52 -27.51
CA ASN A 353 8.97 25.45 -28.91
C ASN A 353 8.37 26.62 -29.71
N SER A 354 8.78 26.79 -30.96
CA SER A 354 8.36 27.89 -31.84
C SER A 354 6.84 28.01 -31.95
N ASN A 355 6.12 26.88 -31.95
CA ASN A 355 4.66 26.83 -32.04
C ASN A 355 3.99 27.33 -30.74
N ASN A 356 4.62 27.09 -29.59
CA ASN A 356 4.09 27.44 -28.27
C ASN A 356 4.52 28.84 -27.80
N LEU A 357 5.44 29.52 -28.50
CA LEU A 357 5.86 30.88 -28.15
C LEU A 357 4.68 31.87 -28.10
N GLN A 358 3.63 31.65 -28.89
CA GLN A 358 2.44 32.49 -28.85
C GLN A 358 1.76 32.49 -27.48
N LEU A 359 1.89 31.42 -26.69
CA LEU A 359 1.32 31.34 -25.33
C LEU A 359 1.88 32.42 -24.43
N LEU A 360 3.16 32.80 -24.59
CA LEU A 360 3.82 33.86 -23.81
C LEU A 360 3.18 35.24 -24.03
N ARG A 361 2.50 35.44 -25.17
CA ARG A 361 1.83 36.70 -25.50
C ARG A 361 0.39 36.78 -24.98
N GLN A 362 -0.21 35.65 -24.60
CA GLN A 362 -1.62 35.57 -24.22
C GLN A 362 -1.88 35.91 -22.74
N ARG A 363 -0.86 35.82 -21.88
CA ARG A 363 -0.97 36.01 -20.43
C ARG A 363 0.30 36.66 -19.89
N TYR A 364 0.20 37.28 -18.72
CA TYR A 364 1.37 37.65 -17.93
C TYR A 364 1.92 36.41 -17.24
N TYR A 365 3.21 36.16 -17.43
CA TYR A 365 3.92 35.04 -16.80
C TYR A 365 4.91 35.57 -15.77
N TYR A 366 5.12 34.79 -14.72
CA TYR A 366 6.19 34.99 -13.76
C TYR A 366 7.28 33.96 -14.04
N ALA A 367 8.54 34.42 -14.06
CA ALA A 367 9.69 33.53 -14.11
C ALA A 367 10.04 33.09 -12.68
N THR A 368 10.21 31.79 -12.49
CA THR A 368 10.65 31.21 -11.22
C THR A 368 11.67 30.10 -11.48
N TRP A 369 12.36 29.70 -10.42
CA TRP A 369 13.22 28.52 -10.44
C TRP A 369 12.38 27.25 -10.55
N LYS A 370 12.87 26.26 -11.30
CA LYS A 370 12.28 24.93 -11.42
C LYS A 370 13.26 23.93 -10.82
N ALA A 371 12.78 23.07 -9.93
CA ALA A 371 13.56 21.93 -9.48
C ALA A 371 13.76 20.91 -10.59
N ASP A 372 14.88 20.19 -10.58
CA ASP A 372 15.07 19.05 -11.46
C ASP A 372 14.48 17.79 -10.80
N GLY A 373 13.18 17.58 -10.98
CA GLY A 373 12.48 16.45 -10.40
C GLY A 373 11.23 16.01 -11.16
N THR A 374 10.47 15.12 -10.53
CA THR A 374 9.20 14.60 -11.06
C THR A 374 8.05 15.23 -10.29
N ARG A 375 7.12 15.90 -10.99
CA ARG A 375 5.93 16.49 -10.36
C ARG A 375 5.03 15.41 -9.76
N TYR A 376 4.62 15.63 -8.51
CA TYR A 376 3.58 14.85 -7.84
C TYR A 376 2.65 15.79 -7.07
N MET A 377 1.35 15.52 -7.11
CA MET A 377 0.46 16.02 -6.07
C MET A 377 0.49 15.05 -4.89
N MET A 378 0.25 15.55 -3.68
CA MET A 378 0.11 14.71 -2.49
C MET A 378 -1.25 14.93 -1.86
N LEU A 379 -2.06 13.87 -1.83
CA LEU A 379 -3.33 13.84 -1.11
C LEU A 379 -3.11 13.24 0.28
N ILE A 380 -3.45 14.02 1.30
CA ILE A 380 -3.33 13.64 2.70
C ILE A 380 -4.74 13.40 3.24
N LEU A 381 -4.98 12.17 3.66
CA LEU A 381 -6.21 11.74 4.31
C LEU A 381 -5.89 11.21 5.71
N ARG A 382 -6.93 11.11 6.55
CA ARG A 382 -6.81 10.55 7.89
C ARG A 382 -6.28 9.11 7.88
N ASP A 383 -6.67 8.33 6.88
CA ASP A 383 -6.34 6.92 6.74
C ASP A 383 -5.03 6.68 5.98
N GLY A 384 -4.39 7.71 5.42
CA GLY A 384 -3.08 7.62 4.79
C GLY A 384 -2.75 8.76 3.82
N CYS A 385 -1.53 8.72 3.30
CA CYS A 385 -1.02 9.71 2.36
C CYS A 385 -0.79 9.07 0.99
N PHE A 386 -1.08 9.82 -0.07
CA PHE A 386 -1.06 9.32 -1.43
C PHE A 386 -0.31 10.28 -2.35
N LEU A 387 0.70 9.78 -3.04
CA LEU A 387 1.32 10.47 -4.17
C LEU A 387 0.45 10.26 -5.41
N ILE A 388 0.29 11.34 -6.17
CA ILE A 388 -0.49 11.37 -7.39
C ILE A 388 0.43 11.78 -8.53
N ASP A 389 0.63 10.87 -9.48
CA ASP A 389 1.47 11.15 -10.65
C ASP A 389 0.70 11.90 -11.76
N ARG A 390 1.43 12.25 -12.83
CA ARG A 390 0.88 12.97 -13.99
C ARG A 390 -0.15 12.17 -14.79
N ASN A 391 -0.21 10.86 -14.62
CA ASN A 391 -1.21 9.97 -15.22
C ASN A 391 -2.45 9.82 -14.34
N PHE A 392 -2.50 10.55 -13.22
CA PHE A 392 -3.56 10.48 -12.22
C PHE A 392 -3.69 9.08 -11.58
N CYS A 393 -2.54 8.43 -11.40
CA CYS A 393 -2.38 7.19 -10.65
C CYS A 393 -1.98 7.52 -9.21
N PHE A 394 -2.51 6.73 -8.27
CA PHE A 394 -2.28 6.92 -6.84
C PHE A 394 -1.33 5.85 -6.32
N ARG A 395 -0.37 6.30 -5.51
CA ARG A 395 0.55 5.44 -4.77
C ARG A 395 0.50 5.81 -3.30
N ARG A 396 0.30 4.82 -2.44
CA ARG A 396 0.24 5.06 -1.00
C ARG A 396 1.65 5.20 -0.45
N VAL A 397 1.88 6.24 0.34
CA VAL A 397 3.14 6.42 1.07
C VAL A 397 2.89 6.30 2.57
N GLN A 398 3.87 5.71 3.26
CA GLN A 398 3.79 5.47 4.70
C GLN A 398 4.13 6.75 5.46
N MET A 399 3.16 7.65 5.52
CA MET A 399 3.30 8.92 6.24
C MET A 399 2.00 9.29 6.94
N ARG A 400 2.12 10.11 7.98
CA ARG A 400 1.02 10.71 8.71
C ARG A 400 1.31 12.18 8.97
N PHE A 401 0.28 12.99 8.90
CA PHE A 401 0.39 14.43 9.14
C PHE A 401 -0.43 14.78 10.38
N PRO A 402 0.18 14.81 11.57
CA PRO A 402 -0.52 15.26 12.77
C PRO A 402 -0.85 16.75 12.66
N ARG A 403 -1.97 17.14 13.27
CA ARG A 403 -2.28 18.55 13.50
C ARG A 403 -1.38 19.12 14.60
N LYS A 404 -1.33 20.46 14.69
CA LYS A 404 -0.51 21.18 15.70
C LYS A 404 -0.68 20.63 17.12
N LYS A 405 -1.91 20.28 17.49
CA LYS A 405 -2.17 19.58 18.75
C LYS A 405 -2.41 18.10 18.46
N PRO A 406 -1.67 17.18 19.10
CA PRO A 406 -1.90 15.74 18.95
C PRO A 406 -3.34 15.30 19.24
N SER A 407 -4.03 15.99 20.17
CA SER A 407 -5.44 15.75 20.51
C SER A 407 -6.42 16.04 19.37
N GLU A 408 -6.03 16.87 18.40
CA GLU A 408 -6.85 17.22 17.24
C GLU A 408 -6.75 16.18 16.12
N GLY A 409 -5.88 15.18 16.27
CA GLY A 409 -5.72 14.06 15.35
C GLY A 409 -4.84 14.38 14.14
N LEU A 410 -5.12 13.71 13.02
CA LEU A 410 -4.39 13.87 11.75
C LEU A 410 -5.12 14.84 10.82
N HIS A 411 -4.38 15.51 9.96
CA HIS A 411 -4.94 16.25 8.84
C HIS A 411 -5.72 15.31 7.90
N GLU A 412 -6.81 15.84 7.34
CA GLU A 412 -7.70 15.11 6.44
C GLU A 412 -8.02 16.00 5.23
N MET A 413 -8.22 15.42 4.05
CA MET A 413 -8.65 16.17 2.87
C MET A 413 -7.74 17.39 2.53
N ALA A 414 -6.43 17.21 2.72
CA ALA A 414 -5.43 18.20 2.31
C ALA A 414 -4.74 17.77 1.01
N LEU A 415 -4.52 18.74 0.12
CA LEU A 415 -3.96 18.50 -1.21
C LEU A 415 -2.80 19.47 -1.45
N LEU A 416 -1.64 18.91 -1.70
CA LEU A 416 -0.40 19.62 -2.01
C LEU A 416 -0.03 19.42 -3.48
N ASP A 417 0.56 20.43 -4.09
CA ASP A 417 1.25 20.31 -5.37
C ASP A 417 2.75 20.57 -5.16
N GLY A 418 3.58 19.80 -5.85
CA GLY A 418 5.00 19.80 -5.61
C GLY A 418 5.79 18.92 -6.54
N GLU A 419 7.09 18.83 -6.25
CA GLU A 419 8.04 18.09 -7.07
C GLU A 419 8.91 17.19 -6.20
N MET A 420 9.09 15.96 -6.69
CA MET A 420 9.97 14.98 -6.09
C MET A 420 11.36 15.14 -6.66
N ILE A 421 12.33 15.44 -5.80
CA ILE A 421 13.73 15.58 -6.19
C ILE A 421 14.59 14.51 -5.52
N ILE A 422 15.76 14.28 -6.10
CA ILE A 422 16.86 13.58 -5.44
C ILE A 422 17.83 14.65 -4.97
N ASP A 423 18.00 14.73 -3.66
CA ASP A 423 18.94 15.64 -3.02
C ASP A 423 20.11 14.86 -2.40
N ASN A 424 21.29 15.46 -2.35
CA ASN A 424 22.45 14.90 -1.67
C ASN A 424 22.52 15.43 -0.25
N VAL A 425 22.09 14.64 0.72
CA VAL A 425 22.09 15.02 2.13
C VAL A 425 23.47 14.68 2.74
N PRO A 426 24.18 15.65 3.34
CA PRO A 426 25.48 15.40 3.96
C PRO A 426 25.41 14.21 4.93
N LYS A 427 26.37 13.27 4.82
CA LYS A 427 26.48 12.02 5.62
C LYS A 427 25.41 10.94 5.35
N LEU A 428 24.28 11.31 4.75
CA LEU A 428 23.14 10.42 4.51
C LEU A 428 23.02 9.98 3.03
N GLY A 429 23.78 10.62 2.13
CA GLY A 429 23.85 10.29 0.71
C GLY A 429 22.66 10.82 -0.08
N LEU A 430 22.38 10.18 -1.22
CA LEU A 430 21.24 10.54 -2.07
C LEU A 430 19.92 10.18 -1.38
N LYS A 431 19.03 11.17 -1.30
CA LYS A 431 17.79 11.12 -0.54
C LYS A 431 16.67 11.74 -1.36
N ARG A 432 15.48 11.17 -1.29
CA ARG A 432 14.30 11.75 -1.95
C ARG A 432 13.74 12.88 -1.11
N ARG A 433 13.40 14.01 -1.71
CA ARG A 433 12.74 15.12 -1.01
C ARG A 433 11.53 15.57 -1.81
N TYR A 434 10.40 15.71 -1.12
CA TYR A 434 9.20 16.30 -1.72
C TYR A 434 9.23 17.80 -1.44
N LEU A 435 9.38 18.61 -2.49
CA LEU A 435 9.29 20.06 -2.43
C LEU A 435 7.83 20.46 -2.71
N ALA A 436 7.10 20.84 -1.65
CA ALA A 436 5.76 21.38 -1.80
C ALA A 436 5.84 22.83 -2.30
N TYR A 437 5.19 23.10 -3.43
CA TYR A 437 5.10 24.44 -4.02
C TYR A 437 3.83 25.16 -3.58
N ASP A 438 2.71 24.44 -3.61
CA ASP A 438 1.40 24.99 -3.30
C ASP A 438 0.61 24.06 -2.37
N LEU A 439 -0.04 24.69 -1.39
CA LEU A 439 -1.10 24.08 -0.60
C LEU A 439 -2.43 24.46 -1.26
N ILE A 440 -3.10 23.49 -1.87
CA ILE A 440 -4.34 23.71 -2.62
C ILE A 440 -5.54 23.65 -1.68
N THR A 441 -5.60 22.61 -0.84
CA THR A 441 -6.62 22.47 0.20
C THR A 441 -5.98 22.06 1.52
N LEU A 442 -6.56 22.53 2.62
CA LEU A 442 -6.21 22.11 3.97
C LEU A 442 -7.50 21.80 4.73
N ASP A 443 -7.66 20.58 5.23
CA ASP A 443 -8.83 20.18 6.01
C ASP A 443 -10.16 20.46 5.28
N SER A 444 -10.23 20.10 4.00
CA SER A 444 -11.33 20.37 3.05
C SER A 444 -11.57 21.83 2.68
N VAL A 445 -10.76 22.77 3.19
CA VAL A 445 -10.90 24.20 2.91
C VAL A 445 -9.93 24.59 1.79
N SER A 446 -10.49 25.14 0.70
CA SER A 446 -9.71 25.66 -0.42
C SER A 446 -8.84 26.85 -0.02
N GLN A 447 -7.55 26.76 -0.33
CA GLN A 447 -6.55 27.79 -0.07
C GLN A 447 -6.21 28.62 -1.32
N THR A 448 -6.78 28.26 -2.48
CA THR A 448 -6.52 28.92 -3.77
C THR A 448 -7.16 30.31 -3.87
N LYS A 449 -8.23 30.55 -3.09
CA LYS A 449 -8.95 31.83 -3.02
C LYS A 449 -8.33 32.80 -2.00
N VAL A 450 -7.35 32.36 -1.21
CA VAL A 450 -6.64 33.19 -0.23
C VAL A 450 -5.54 33.98 -0.95
N ARG A 451 -5.43 35.27 -0.65
CA ARG A 451 -4.41 36.15 -1.25
C ARG A 451 -3.02 35.55 -1.06
N TRP A 452 -2.22 35.54 -2.13
CA TRP A 452 -0.85 35.05 -2.12
C TRP A 452 -0.06 35.79 -1.03
N CYS A 453 0.46 35.05 -0.05
CA CYS A 453 1.26 35.58 1.05
C CYS A 453 2.66 34.97 0.94
N VAL A 454 3.68 35.82 0.92
CA VAL A 454 5.10 35.43 0.77
C VAL A 454 5.59 34.59 1.97
N GLU A 455 4.87 34.62 3.10
CA GLU A 455 5.20 33.86 4.32
C GLU A 455 4.79 32.37 4.29
N ARG A 456 4.49 31.78 3.12
CA ARG A 456 4.03 30.38 3.06
C ARG A 456 5.18 29.37 3.25
N PHE A 457 5.18 28.77 4.45
CA PHE A 457 5.61 27.42 4.84
C PHE A 457 6.76 26.78 4.05
N SER A 458 7.99 26.89 4.58
CA SER A 458 9.09 26.00 4.21
C SER A 458 8.91 24.64 4.89
N PHE A 459 8.20 23.70 4.26
CA PHE A 459 8.23 22.29 4.67
C PHE A 459 9.41 21.58 4.00
N ASN A 460 10.52 21.42 4.71
CA ASN A 460 11.62 20.54 4.28
C ASN A 460 11.24 19.09 4.60
N MET A 461 10.79 18.32 3.60
CA MET A 461 10.41 16.91 3.77
C MET A 461 11.34 15.96 3.00
N SER A 462 12.39 15.44 3.68
CA SER A 462 13.18 14.29 3.18
C SER A 462 12.36 13.01 3.35
N LEU A 463 12.01 12.34 2.25
CA LEU A 463 11.28 11.07 2.23
C LEU A 463 12.10 9.88 2.70
N SER A 464 13.41 10.06 2.85
CA SER A 464 14.35 8.99 3.14
C SER A 464 15.04 9.13 4.50
N ASP A 465 14.63 10.11 5.31
CA ASP A 465 15.10 10.34 6.69
C ASP A 465 13.93 10.64 7.62
N PHE A 466 13.02 9.69 7.83
CA PHE A 466 11.98 9.82 8.86
C PHE A 466 12.45 9.32 10.22
N SER A 467 13.46 10.02 10.73
CA SER A 467 13.84 10.03 12.15
C SER A 467 13.92 11.46 12.67
N ALA A 468 12.87 12.25 12.48
CA ALA A 468 12.74 13.50 13.21
C ALA A 468 11.26 13.89 13.30
N LEU A 469 10.79 13.92 14.53
CA LEU A 469 9.52 14.51 14.95
C LEU A 469 9.36 15.93 14.40
N LEU A 470 8.16 16.23 13.92
CA LEU A 470 7.61 17.58 13.94
C LEU A 470 7.47 18.02 15.41
N PHE A 471 8.22 19.03 15.84
CA PHE A 471 7.80 19.98 16.87
C PHE A 471 8.64 21.27 16.78
N SER A 472 8.06 22.29 16.14
CA SER A 472 7.84 23.66 16.66
C SER A 472 7.39 24.57 15.52
#